data_AF-A0A7W7AEB6-F1
#
_entry.id   AF-A0A7W7AEB6-F1
#
_cell.length_a   1.000
_cell.length_b   1.000
_cell.length_c   1.000
_cell.angle_alpha   90.00
_cell.angle_beta   90.00
_cell.angle_gamma   90.00
#
_symmetry.space_group_name_H-M   'P 1'
#
loop_
_entity.id
_entity.type
_entity.pdbx_description
1 polymer ?
#
loop_
_entity_poly.entity_id
_entity_poly.type
_entity_poly.pdbx_seq_one_letter_code
_entity_poly.pdbx_strand_id
1 'polypeptide(L)'
;MIEANCSREWPSRRSAGRALALAAFIALAGCQRSDPAPEASATPEVAEDSPSTTTAAVKALSALGRAEILVAVAAAADEVAAGNPLPKSNIELANRSFELTMPIACGDGANGGWGSWSFDPATKVLRVSFSRQNWAGDPLFADLANGQPFETAEGFWIERPWTRSEQCPRPAADAETPETPEKADSKIADVKPAVQAAPDNRLALVQYFSSDAPRKLLRGKRPYAYTAKLAKDAEPTPRAFRIRIEGRITAFGDGQPVHCVNGQTTKPPVCAVAVEFGKITLEDAATGEPLADWDS
;
A
#
# COMPACT_ATOMS: atom_id res chain seq x y z
N MET A 1 -15.17 -67.01 -10.91
CA MET A 1 -13.81 -66.69 -11.34
C MET A 1 -13.70 -65.16 -11.35
N ILE A 2 -13.17 -64.47 -10.34
CA ILE A 2 -12.53 -64.86 -9.06
C ILE A 2 -13.13 -63.88 -8.02
N GLU A 3 -13.93 -64.37 -7.06
CA GLU A 3 -13.51 -64.70 -5.68
C GLU A 3 -13.13 -63.47 -4.82
N ALA A 4 -13.90 -63.26 -3.74
CA ALA A 4 -13.58 -62.31 -2.68
C ALA A 4 -12.86 -63.03 -1.54
N ASN A 5 -11.85 -62.40 -0.92
CA ASN A 5 -11.40 -62.87 0.39
C ASN A 5 -10.73 -61.78 1.24
N CYS A 6 -11.30 -61.61 2.43
CA CYS A 6 -10.67 -61.49 3.75
C CYS A 6 -9.30 -60.80 3.94
N SER A 7 -9.37 -59.76 4.77
CA SER A 7 -8.76 -59.71 6.12
C SER A 7 -7.26 -60.03 6.30
N ARG A 8 -6.56 -59.10 6.97
CA ARG A 8 -6.03 -59.40 8.33
C ARG A 8 -5.68 -58.15 9.13
N GLU A 9 -5.68 -58.37 10.43
CA GLU A 9 -5.65 -57.38 11.50
C GLU A 9 -4.29 -57.33 12.22
N TRP A 10 -3.99 -56.18 12.83
CA TRP A 10 -3.19 -56.02 14.07
C TRP A 10 -1.65 -56.22 13.97
N PRO A 11 -0.85 -55.75 14.96
CA PRO A 11 -1.23 -55.31 16.31
C PRO A 11 -0.75 -53.93 16.79
N SER A 12 -1.45 -53.47 17.84
CA SER A 12 -0.99 -52.42 18.73
C SER A 12 0.28 -52.81 19.52
N ARG A 13 1.13 -51.83 19.86
CA ARG A 13 2.12 -51.95 20.93
C ARG A 13 1.83 -50.95 22.06
N ARG A 14 2.00 -51.43 23.30
CA ARG A 14 1.73 -50.74 24.57
C ARG A 14 3.04 -50.44 25.31
N SER A 15 3.09 -49.33 26.07
CA SER A 15 3.79 -49.11 27.37
C SER A 15 3.99 -47.59 27.58
N ALA A 16 3.51 -46.88 28.61
CA ALA A 16 3.75 -47.01 30.07
C ALA A 16 5.25 -46.86 30.46
N GLY A 17 5.70 -46.00 31.39
CA GLY A 17 5.04 -44.96 32.22
C GLY A 17 5.99 -44.47 33.36
N ARG A 18 5.50 -43.59 34.27
CA ARG A 18 6.14 -43.07 35.53
C ARG A 18 7.25 -41.99 35.41
N ALA A 19 7.64 -41.20 36.43
CA ALA A 19 6.94 -40.38 37.47
C ALA A 19 7.96 -39.78 38.50
N LEU A 20 7.56 -38.77 39.30
CA LEU A 20 8.23 -38.12 40.48
C LEU A 20 9.45 -37.17 40.24
N ALA A 21 9.82 -36.21 41.12
CA ALA A 21 9.11 -35.37 42.13
C ALA A 21 10.07 -34.38 42.88
N LEU A 22 9.54 -33.28 43.47
CA LEU A 22 10.07 -32.44 44.60
C LEU A 22 11.42 -31.66 44.39
N ALA A 23 11.80 -30.59 45.13
CA ALA A 23 11.18 -29.72 46.16
C ALA A 23 11.91 -28.33 46.23
N ALA A 24 11.41 -27.37 47.04
CA ALA A 24 11.95 -26.00 47.21
C ALA A 24 12.54 -25.74 48.62
N PHE A 25 13.36 -24.68 48.83
CA PHE A 25 13.56 -24.04 50.16
C PHE A 25 14.18 -22.60 50.13
N ILE A 26 13.34 -21.62 50.48
CA ILE A 26 13.51 -20.44 51.41
C ILE A 26 14.69 -19.42 51.31
N ALA A 27 14.32 -18.16 51.64
CA ALA A 27 15.06 -16.90 51.57
C ALA A 27 15.93 -16.52 52.80
N LEU A 28 16.64 -15.39 52.70
CA LEU A 28 17.06 -14.52 53.82
C LEU A 28 17.18 -13.04 53.35
N ALA A 29 17.01 -12.09 54.26
CA ALA A 29 17.10 -10.64 54.03
C ALA A 29 17.85 -9.95 55.21
N GLY A 30 18.51 -8.79 55.01
CA GLY A 30 19.13 -8.06 56.13
C GLY A 30 20.04 -6.84 55.81
N CYS A 31 19.48 -5.65 56.05
CA CYS A 31 20.04 -4.35 56.49
C CYS A 31 21.57 -4.01 56.50
N GLN A 32 21.96 -3.03 55.65
CA GLN A 32 22.21 -1.60 56.02
C GLN A 32 23.24 -1.20 57.11
N ARG A 33 24.25 -0.38 56.73
CA ARG A 33 24.77 0.79 57.50
C ARG A 33 25.77 1.68 56.72
N SER A 34 25.71 2.99 56.94
CA SER A 34 26.74 4.00 56.59
C SER A 34 27.68 4.24 57.80
N ASP A 35 28.65 5.19 57.86
CA ASP A 35 29.07 6.37 57.06
C ASP A 35 30.58 6.65 57.41
N PRO A 36 31.42 7.41 56.65
CA PRO A 36 31.29 8.88 56.55
C PRO A 36 31.85 9.58 55.28
N ALA A 37 31.44 10.83 55.07
CA ALA A 37 32.08 11.78 54.14
C ALA A 37 33.26 12.55 54.77
N PRO A 38 34.30 12.89 53.97
CA PRO A 38 35.13 14.08 54.17
C PRO A 38 34.96 15.12 53.05
N GLU A 39 35.50 16.31 53.31
CA GLU A 39 35.20 17.59 52.67
C GLU A 39 35.58 17.74 51.18
N ALA A 40 34.97 18.76 50.56
CA ALA A 40 35.18 19.15 49.18
C ALA A 40 36.60 19.69 48.90
N SER A 41 37.11 19.39 47.71
CA SER A 41 38.15 20.18 47.05
C SER A 41 37.90 20.20 45.53
N ALA A 42 38.27 21.29 44.86
CA ALA A 42 37.73 21.64 43.55
C ALA A 42 38.60 21.16 42.36
N THR A 43 37.92 20.69 41.30
CA THR A 43 38.15 21.00 39.86
C THR A 43 39.56 20.67 39.28
N PRO A 44 39.67 19.86 38.20
CA PRO A 44 39.07 20.23 36.91
C PRO A 44 38.26 19.17 36.17
N GLU A 45 37.34 19.70 35.37
CA GLU A 45 36.51 19.04 34.37
C GLU A 45 37.38 18.34 33.32
N VAL A 46 37.48 17.02 33.41
CA VAL A 46 37.92 16.20 32.28
C VAL A 46 36.67 15.97 31.43
N ALA A 47 36.60 16.64 30.28
CA ALA A 47 35.64 16.29 29.26
C ALA A 47 35.93 14.85 28.80
N GLU A 48 35.09 13.90 29.22
CA GLU A 48 35.00 12.61 28.56
C GLU A 48 34.48 12.87 27.14
N ASP A 49 35.42 12.92 26.20
CA ASP A 49 35.17 12.83 24.77
C ASP A 49 34.56 11.45 24.49
N SER A 50 33.27 11.32 24.81
CA SER A 50 32.45 10.22 24.36
C SER A 50 32.56 10.22 22.84
N PRO A 51 33.14 9.18 22.20
CA PRO A 51 33.27 9.17 20.77
C PRO A 51 31.86 9.24 20.21
N SER A 52 31.51 10.40 19.66
CA SER A 52 30.18 10.67 19.10
C SER A 52 29.88 9.52 18.17
N THR A 53 28.88 8.71 18.54
CA THR A 53 28.52 7.50 17.80
C THR A 53 28.03 7.92 16.44
N THR A 54 29.01 7.95 15.54
CA THR A 54 28.95 8.02 14.10
C THR A 54 27.53 8.05 13.57
N THR A 55 27.06 9.24 13.19
CA THR A 55 25.84 9.47 12.39
C THR A 55 26.01 8.95 10.95
N ALA A 56 26.68 7.80 10.80
CA ALA A 56 26.68 6.90 9.66
C ALA A 56 26.03 5.55 10.04
N ALA A 57 25.08 5.57 11.00
CA ALA A 57 23.87 4.79 10.80
C ALA A 57 23.29 5.24 9.45
N VAL A 58 23.58 4.44 8.43
CA VAL A 58 23.25 4.63 7.01
C VAL A 58 21.97 5.43 6.85
N LYS A 59 22.03 6.55 6.11
CA LYS A 59 20.84 7.20 5.56
C LYS A 59 20.16 6.16 4.68
N ALA A 60 19.26 5.39 5.28
CA ALA A 60 18.48 4.38 4.58
C ALA A 60 17.89 5.07 3.36
N LEU A 61 18.11 4.49 2.17
CA LEU A 61 17.62 5.08 0.94
C LEU A 61 16.14 5.33 1.13
N SER A 62 15.73 6.60 1.08
CA SER A 62 14.34 6.98 1.34
C SER A 62 13.42 6.17 0.43
N ALA A 63 12.23 5.85 0.94
CA ALA A 63 11.22 5.16 0.15
C ALA A 63 11.05 5.89 -1.19
N LEU A 64 10.97 5.12 -2.28
CA LEU A 64 10.68 5.65 -3.60
C LEU A 64 9.27 6.25 -3.58
N GLY A 65 9.17 7.51 -3.98
CA GLY A 65 7.89 8.18 -4.08
C GLY A 65 7.24 8.00 -5.44
N ARG A 66 6.11 8.65 -5.60
CA ARG A 66 5.36 8.71 -6.87
C ARG A 66 6.20 9.23 -8.03
N ALA A 67 7.08 10.20 -7.78
CA ALA A 67 7.89 10.82 -8.81
C ALA A 67 8.88 9.83 -9.45
N GLU A 68 9.60 9.09 -8.62
CA GLU A 68 10.66 8.18 -9.01
C GLU A 68 10.08 6.97 -9.75
N ILE A 69 8.96 6.43 -9.25
CA ILE A 69 8.24 5.32 -9.89
C ILE A 69 7.71 5.74 -11.27
N LEU A 70 7.10 6.92 -11.40
CA LEU A 70 6.59 7.38 -12.70
C LEU A 70 7.70 7.64 -13.73
N VAL A 71 8.88 8.10 -13.31
CA VAL A 71 10.04 8.25 -14.22
C VAL A 71 10.51 6.90 -14.75
N ALA A 72 10.67 5.90 -13.87
CA ALA A 72 11.08 4.56 -14.25
C ALA A 72 10.07 3.87 -15.19
N VAL A 73 8.78 4.06 -14.93
CA VAL A 73 7.69 3.55 -15.77
C VAL A 73 7.67 4.26 -17.13
N ALA A 74 7.84 5.59 -17.17
CA ALA A 74 7.88 6.32 -18.42
C ALA A 74 9.05 5.87 -19.32
N ALA A 75 10.23 5.63 -18.75
CA ALA A 75 11.37 5.08 -19.48
C ALA A 75 11.11 3.65 -20.01
N ALA A 76 10.49 2.78 -19.20
CA ALA A 76 10.10 1.43 -19.64
C ALA A 76 9.04 1.45 -20.75
N ALA A 77 8.07 2.36 -20.65
CA ALA A 77 7.04 2.54 -21.66
C ALA A 77 7.60 3.07 -22.98
N ASP A 78 8.57 4.00 -22.95
CA ASP A 78 9.20 4.55 -24.15
C ASP A 78 9.99 3.47 -24.91
N GLU A 79 10.84 2.71 -24.22
CA GLU A 79 11.60 1.61 -24.85
C GLU A 79 10.66 0.54 -25.44
N VAL A 80 9.61 0.11 -24.71
CA VAL A 80 8.63 -0.86 -25.23
C VAL A 80 7.81 -0.28 -26.40
N ALA A 81 7.50 1.01 -26.40
CA ALA A 81 6.86 1.66 -27.54
C ALA A 81 7.77 1.73 -28.78
N ALA A 82 9.08 1.87 -28.58
CA ALA A 82 10.09 1.84 -29.63
C ALA A 82 10.43 0.42 -30.12
N GLY A 83 10.03 -0.62 -29.39
CA GLY A 83 10.38 -2.03 -29.68
C GLY A 83 11.75 -2.46 -29.13
N ASN A 84 12.29 -1.69 -28.19
CA ASN A 84 13.59 -1.91 -27.55
C ASN A 84 13.47 -2.75 -26.26
N PRO A 85 14.58 -3.33 -25.75
CA PRO A 85 14.64 -3.95 -24.43
C PRO A 85 14.39 -2.93 -23.30
N LEU A 86 13.81 -3.40 -22.19
CA LEU A 86 13.57 -2.58 -21.00
C LEU A 86 14.85 -1.95 -20.42
N PRO A 87 14.78 -0.72 -19.86
CA PRO A 87 15.94 -0.03 -19.29
C PRO A 87 16.65 -0.86 -18.22
N LYS A 88 17.97 -1.02 -18.33
CA LYS A 88 18.79 -1.74 -17.32
C LYS A 88 18.83 -1.00 -15.98
N SER A 89 18.70 0.33 -16.00
CA SER A 89 18.61 1.17 -14.79
C SER A 89 17.43 0.81 -13.90
N ASN A 90 16.34 0.25 -14.45
CA ASN A 90 15.18 -0.09 -13.65
C ASN A 90 15.47 -1.23 -12.67
N ILE A 91 16.45 -2.09 -12.93
CA ILE A 91 16.86 -3.19 -12.04
C ILE A 91 17.25 -2.67 -10.65
N GLU A 92 17.78 -1.45 -10.54
CA GLU A 92 18.16 -0.79 -9.27
C GLU A 92 16.96 -0.45 -8.36
N LEU A 93 15.73 -0.54 -8.88
CA LEU A 93 14.50 -0.33 -8.12
C LEU A 93 14.09 -1.60 -7.36
N ALA A 94 14.55 -2.78 -7.78
CA ALA A 94 14.23 -4.03 -7.11
C ALA A 94 14.74 -4.00 -5.65
N ASN A 95 13.90 -4.47 -4.72
CA ASN A 95 14.09 -4.42 -3.27
C ASN A 95 14.09 -3.03 -2.62
N ARG A 96 13.88 -1.94 -3.36
CA ARG A 96 13.65 -0.62 -2.74
C ARG A 96 12.29 -0.59 -2.05
N SER A 97 12.21 0.04 -0.88
CA SER A 97 10.93 0.44 -0.30
C SER A 97 10.27 1.52 -1.16
N PHE A 98 8.95 1.58 -1.15
CA PHE A 98 8.17 2.67 -1.75
C PHE A 98 7.09 3.18 -0.81
N GLU A 99 6.71 4.44 -1.00
CA GLU A 99 5.52 5.06 -0.42
C GLU A 99 4.77 5.81 -1.52
N LEU A 100 3.45 5.61 -1.59
CA LEU A 100 2.59 6.22 -2.59
C LEU A 100 1.28 6.69 -1.98
N THR A 101 0.97 7.97 -2.13
CA THR A 101 -0.35 8.50 -1.78
C THR A 101 -1.26 8.50 -3.01
N MET A 102 -2.40 7.83 -2.90
CA MET A 102 -3.42 7.75 -3.95
C MET A 102 -4.77 8.28 -3.43
N PRO A 103 -5.29 9.38 -3.99
CA PRO A 103 -6.58 9.92 -3.58
C PRO A 103 -7.73 9.02 -4.07
N ILE A 104 -8.80 8.95 -3.28
CA ILE A 104 -10.03 8.22 -3.66
C ILE A 104 -10.95 9.17 -4.43
N ALA A 105 -11.59 8.66 -5.49
CA ALA A 105 -12.71 9.31 -6.17
C ALA A 105 -12.43 10.72 -6.75
N CYS A 106 -11.32 10.89 -7.48
CA CYS A 106 -11.03 12.19 -8.11
C CYS A 106 -12.01 12.61 -9.21
N GLY A 107 -12.81 11.70 -9.75
CA GLY A 107 -13.85 11.99 -10.74
C GLY A 107 -15.02 12.76 -10.13
N ASP A 108 -16.06 12.03 -9.70
CA ASP A 108 -17.31 12.56 -9.15
C ASP A 108 -17.20 13.07 -7.69
N GLY A 109 -16.09 12.76 -7.01
CA GLY A 109 -15.84 13.14 -5.61
C GLY A 109 -16.25 12.11 -4.55
N ALA A 110 -16.92 11.01 -4.94
CA ALA A 110 -17.41 9.95 -4.05
C ALA A 110 -17.04 8.52 -4.49
N ASN A 111 -16.96 8.24 -5.79
CA ASN A 111 -16.61 6.96 -6.39
C ASN A 111 -15.35 7.07 -7.28
N GLY A 112 -14.42 6.13 -7.12
CA GLY A 112 -13.23 5.95 -7.96
C GLY A 112 -13.13 4.51 -8.50
N GLY A 113 -12.08 4.22 -9.27
CA GLY A 113 -11.91 2.95 -9.97
C GLY A 113 -11.57 1.75 -9.08
N TRP A 114 -11.17 1.98 -7.83
CA TRP A 114 -10.85 0.93 -6.84
C TRP A 114 -11.33 1.24 -5.41
N GLY A 115 -12.05 2.35 -5.21
CA GLY A 115 -12.57 2.73 -3.91
C GLY A 115 -13.64 3.81 -3.97
N SER A 116 -14.49 3.88 -2.95
CA SER A 116 -15.55 4.87 -2.80
C SER A 116 -15.79 5.21 -1.34
N TRP A 117 -16.53 6.30 -1.11
CA TRP A 117 -17.03 6.66 0.21
C TRP A 117 -18.47 7.16 0.13
N SER A 118 -19.17 7.11 1.26
CA SER A 118 -20.52 7.65 1.41
C SER A 118 -20.74 8.18 2.83
N PHE A 119 -21.64 9.14 2.96
CA PHE A 119 -22.03 9.73 4.23
C PHE A 119 -23.54 9.83 4.31
N ASP A 120 -24.11 9.30 5.39
CA ASP A 120 -25.54 9.45 5.71
C ASP A 120 -25.70 10.65 6.65
N PRO A 121 -26.33 11.76 6.21
CA PRO A 121 -26.48 12.97 7.01
C PRO A 121 -27.49 12.80 8.16
N ALA A 122 -28.41 11.84 8.09
CA ALA A 122 -29.42 11.59 9.12
C ALA A 122 -28.85 10.77 10.28
N THR A 123 -28.03 9.75 9.99
CA THR A 123 -27.35 8.95 11.03
C THR A 123 -25.95 9.48 11.40
N LYS A 124 -25.41 10.41 10.60
CA LYS A 124 -24.03 10.94 10.65
C LYS A 124 -22.97 9.84 10.53
N VAL A 125 -23.27 8.79 9.74
CA VAL A 125 -22.36 7.66 9.50
C VAL A 125 -21.58 7.87 8.21
N LEU A 126 -20.25 7.94 8.34
CA LEU A 126 -19.29 7.87 7.25
C LEU A 126 -18.93 6.41 6.98
N ARG A 127 -18.83 6.05 5.69
CA ARG A 127 -18.31 4.76 5.22
C ARG A 127 -17.28 5.01 4.13
N VAL A 128 -16.12 4.37 4.22
CA VAL A 128 -15.11 4.34 3.16
C VAL A 128 -14.79 2.90 2.84
N SER A 129 -14.74 2.53 1.57
CA SER A 129 -14.45 1.17 1.12
C SER A 129 -13.56 1.18 -0.11
N PHE A 130 -12.48 0.43 -0.10
CA PHE A 130 -11.60 0.24 -1.27
C PHE A 130 -11.05 -1.18 -1.33
N SER A 131 -10.57 -1.62 -2.48
CA SER A 131 -10.10 -2.99 -2.70
C SER A 131 -8.90 -3.05 -3.63
N ARG A 132 -8.00 -4.00 -3.37
CA ARG A 132 -7.11 -4.51 -4.44
C ARG A 132 -8.01 -5.14 -5.51
N GLN A 133 -7.77 -4.82 -6.77
CA GLN A 133 -8.37 -5.55 -7.87
C GLN A 133 -7.70 -6.92 -7.98
N ASN A 134 -8.45 -7.93 -8.44
CA ASN A 134 -7.94 -9.28 -8.67
C ASN A 134 -7.92 -9.56 -10.17
N TRP A 135 -6.76 -9.93 -10.68
CA TRP A 135 -6.45 -10.09 -12.10
C TRP A 135 -6.01 -11.51 -12.46
N ALA A 136 -6.34 -12.51 -11.61
CA ALA A 136 -5.89 -13.90 -11.76
C ALA A 136 -6.26 -14.56 -13.11
N GLY A 137 -7.29 -14.06 -13.80
CA GLY A 137 -7.72 -14.52 -15.12
C GLY A 137 -7.67 -13.46 -16.23
N ASP A 138 -6.95 -12.35 -16.02
CA ASP A 138 -6.82 -11.28 -17.00
C ASP A 138 -5.59 -11.53 -17.90
N PRO A 139 -5.75 -11.73 -19.23
CA PRO A 139 -4.63 -11.96 -20.14
C PRO A 139 -3.58 -10.83 -20.11
N LEU A 140 -4.00 -9.59 -19.85
CA LEU A 140 -3.07 -8.45 -19.73
C LEU A 140 -2.02 -8.68 -18.64
N PHE A 141 -2.42 -9.26 -17.51
CA PHE A 141 -1.52 -9.57 -16.40
C PHE A 141 -0.73 -10.87 -16.61
N ALA A 142 -1.20 -11.76 -17.49
CA ALA A 142 -0.37 -12.88 -17.97
C ALA A 142 0.76 -12.38 -18.89
N ASP A 143 0.46 -11.47 -19.82
CA ASP A 143 1.46 -10.86 -20.70
C ASP A 143 2.47 -10.01 -19.91
N LEU A 144 2.00 -9.18 -18.98
CA LEU A 144 2.86 -8.39 -18.08
C LEU A 144 3.74 -9.24 -17.17
N ALA A 145 3.33 -10.46 -16.82
CA ALA A 145 4.16 -11.38 -16.04
C ALA A 145 5.36 -11.96 -16.83
N ASN A 146 5.43 -11.74 -18.15
CA ASN A 146 6.52 -12.20 -19.04
C ASN A 146 6.90 -13.68 -18.84
N GLY A 147 5.89 -14.56 -18.74
CA GLY A 147 6.07 -16.00 -18.55
C GLY A 147 6.39 -16.44 -17.11
N GLN A 148 6.46 -15.53 -16.12
CA GLN A 148 6.49 -15.90 -14.71
C GLN A 148 5.18 -16.63 -14.34
N PRO A 149 5.23 -17.84 -13.74
CA PRO A 149 4.03 -18.54 -13.30
C PRO A 149 3.42 -17.89 -12.05
N PHE A 150 2.10 -17.71 -12.04
CA PHE A 150 1.32 -17.25 -10.90
C PHE A 150 -0.05 -17.94 -10.84
N GLU A 151 -0.63 -18.06 -9.65
CA GLU A 151 -2.04 -18.46 -9.44
C GLU A 151 -2.94 -17.22 -9.33
N THR A 152 -2.41 -16.10 -8.82
CA THR A 152 -3.19 -14.87 -8.64
C THR A 152 -2.30 -13.63 -8.80
N ALA A 153 -2.87 -12.58 -9.37
CA ALA A 153 -2.32 -11.22 -9.36
C ALA A 153 -3.33 -10.31 -8.65
N GLU A 154 -2.90 -9.53 -7.66
CA GLU A 154 -3.74 -8.51 -7.00
C GLU A 154 -3.01 -7.17 -6.91
N GLY A 155 -3.76 -6.07 -6.95
CA GLY A 155 -3.14 -4.75 -6.82
C GLY A 155 -4.04 -3.56 -7.09
N PHE A 156 -3.46 -2.43 -7.48
CA PHE A 156 -4.18 -1.18 -7.74
C PHE A 156 -3.76 -0.58 -9.08
N TRP A 157 -4.73 -0.04 -9.81
CA TRP A 157 -4.45 0.91 -10.89
C TRP A 157 -4.12 2.28 -10.29
N ILE A 158 -3.02 2.87 -10.74
CA ILE A 158 -2.75 4.28 -10.54
C ILE A 158 -3.63 5.04 -11.53
N GLU A 159 -4.68 5.73 -11.06
CA GLU A 159 -5.71 6.35 -11.92
C GLU A 159 -5.19 7.50 -12.82
N ARG A 160 -4.03 8.08 -12.49
CA ARG A 160 -3.45 9.24 -13.20
C ARG A 160 -1.93 9.11 -13.39
N PRO A 161 -1.42 8.14 -14.15
CA PRO A 161 0.02 7.87 -14.24
C PRO A 161 0.81 8.98 -14.95
N TRP A 162 0.14 9.91 -15.62
CA TRP A 162 0.77 11.08 -16.25
C TRP A 162 1.06 12.24 -15.26
N THR A 163 0.70 12.15 -13.97
CA THR A 163 0.96 13.22 -13.00
C THR A 163 1.63 12.75 -11.71
N ARG A 164 2.64 13.51 -11.29
CA ARG A 164 3.31 13.40 -9.98
C ARG A 164 2.44 13.90 -8.82
N SER A 165 1.31 14.54 -9.08
CA SER A 165 0.41 15.00 -8.02
C SER A 165 -0.28 13.83 -7.33
N GLU A 166 -0.27 13.87 -5.99
CA GLU A 166 -1.01 12.94 -5.11
C GLU A 166 -2.36 13.52 -4.66
N GLN A 167 -2.68 14.74 -5.09
CA GLN A 167 -3.96 15.40 -4.80
C GLN A 167 -4.87 15.33 -6.03
N CYS A 168 -6.18 15.14 -5.83
CA CYS A 168 -7.14 15.29 -6.93
C CYS A 168 -7.01 16.67 -7.60
N PRO A 169 -7.28 16.77 -8.92
CA PRO A 169 -7.18 18.06 -9.59
C PRO A 169 -8.24 18.98 -8.96
N ARG A 170 -7.85 20.17 -8.51
CA ARG A 170 -8.86 21.17 -8.15
C ARG A 170 -9.79 21.36 -9.36
N PRO A 171 -11.13 21.44 -9.17
CA PRO A 171 -11.99 21.94 -10.23
C PRO A 171 -11.37 23.25 -10.72
N ALA A 172 -11.35 23.47 -12.04
CA ALA A 172 -10.99 24.78 -12.54
C ALA A 172 -11.96 25.77 -11.89
N ALA A 173 -11.44 26.70 -11.08
CA ALA A 173 -12.23 27.86 -10.71
C ALA A 173 -12.65 28.52 -12.03
N ASP A 174 -13.94 28.86 -12.15
CA ASP A 174 -14.48 29.47 -13.37
C ASP A 174 -13.56 30.63 -13.76
N ALA A 175 -12.96 30.52 -14.95
CA ALA A 175 -12.02 31.52 -15.42
C ALA A 175 -12.73 32.87 -15.42
N GLU A 176 -12.22 33.82 -14.63
CA GLU A 176 -12.85 35.11 -14.37
C GLU A 176 -13.28 35.75 -15.69
N THR A 177 -14.57 35.65 -15.99
CA THR A 177 -15.16 36.30 -17.15
C THR A 177 -15.26 37.77 -16.77
N PRO A 178 -14.61 38.70 -17.50
CA PRO A 178 -14.53 40.09 -17.08
C PRO A 178 -15.92 40.68 -16.79
N GLU A 179 -16.12 41.13 -15.55
CA GLU A 179 -17.44 41.53 -15.07
C GLU A 179 -18.03 42.65 -15.92
N THR A 180 -19.11 42.34 -16.63
CA THR A 180 -20.04 43.33 -17.18
C THR A 180 -21.34 43.18 -16.39
N PRO A 181 -21.73 44.15 -15.55
CA PRO A 181 -22.84 43.98 -14.62
C PRO A 181 -24.18 44.22 -15.31
N GLU A 182 -24.73 43.18 -15.95
CA GLU A 182 -26.13 43.16 -16.36
C GLU A 182 -26.89 42.03 -15.66
N LYS A 183 -28.09 42.34 -15.17
CA LYS A 183 -28.88 41.47 -14.28
C LYS A 183 -29.28 40.18 -14.99
N ALA A 184 -28.79 39.05 -14.51
CA ALA A 184 -29.29 37.73 -14.88
C ALA A 184 -29.97 37.06 -13.67
N ASP A 185 -31.21 36.63 -13.85
CA ASP A 185 -31.96 35.89 -12.83
C ASP A 185 -31.25 34.60 -12.44
N SER A 186 -31.28 34.26 -11.15
CA SER A 186 -30.72 33.02 -10.60
C SER A 186 -31.47 31.77 -11.08
N LYS A 187 -31.26 31.36 -12.33
CA LYS A 187 -31.40 29.97 -12.73
C LYS A 187 -30.11 29.26 -12.36
N ILE A 188 -30.22 28.28 -11.47
CA ILE A 188 -29.17 27.31 -11.21
C ILE A 188 -28.79 26.72 -12.57
N ALA A 189 -27.57 27.02 -13.03
CA ALA A 189 -27.07 26.42 -14.26
C ALA A 189 -26.93 24.92 -14.00
N ASP A 190 -27.63 24.10 -14.79
CA ASP A 190 -27.42 22.66 -14.79
C ASP A 190 -25.95 22.38 -15.11
N VAL A 191 -25.18 22.06 -14.08
CA VAL A 191 -23.78 21.62 -14.22
C VAL A 191 -23.83 20.28 -14.94
N LYS A 192 -23.82 20.34 -16.27
CA LYS A 192 -23.84 19.19 -17.14
C LYS A 192 -22.68 18.29 -16.71
N PRO A 193 -22.94 17.05 -16.24
CA PRO A 193 -21.88 16.19 -15.76
C PRO A 193 -20.81 16.07 -16.84
N ALA A 194 -19.58 16.45 -16.51
CA ALA A 194 -18.46 16.23 -17.41
C ALA A 194 -18.46 14.74 -17.75
N VAL A 195 -18.51 14.40 -19.04
CA VAL A 195 -18.56 13.01 -19.48
C VAL A 195 -17.22 12.37 -19.13
N GLN A 196 -17.17 11.74 -17.96
CA GLN A 196 -16.01 11.02 -17.47
C GLN A 196 -15.82 9.81 -18.38
N ALA A 197 -14.81 9.87 -19.24
CA ALA A 197 -14.33 8.69 -19.94
C ALA A 197 -13.97 7.62 -18.91
N ALA A 198 -14.17 6.35 -19.25
CA ALA A 198 -13.73 5.24 -18.42
C ALA A 198 -12.22 5.39 -18.07
N PRO A 199 -11.80 5.02 -16.85
CA PRO A 199 -10.43 5.25 -16.40
C PRO A 199 -9.42 4.59 -17.36
N ASP A 200 -8.50 5.39 -17.91
CA ASP A 200 -7.45 4.93 -18.81
C ASP A 200 -6.34 4.24 -17.99
N ASN A 201 -6.63 2.98 -17.63
CA ASN A 201 -5.79 2.13 -16.79
C ASN A 201 -4.47 1.78 -17.50
N ARG A 202 -3.43 2.59 -17.29
CA ARG A 202 -2.11 2.41 -17.92
C ARG A 202 -0.98 1.99 -16.99
N LEU A 203 -1.17 2.05 -15.68
CA LEU A 203 -0.13 1.69 -14.72
C LEU A 203 -0.71 0.96 -13.51
N ALA A 204 -0.36 -0.32 -13.35
CA ALA A 204 -0.67 -1.12 -12.18
C ALA A 204 0.50 -1.16 -11.18
N LEU A 205 0.19 -1.12 -9.89
CA LEU A 205 1.00 -1.74 -8.85
C LEU A 205 0.47 -3.15 -8.68
N VAL A 206 1.29 -4.19 -8.91
CA VAL A 206 0.83 -5.58 -8.89
C VAL A 206 1.69 -6.46 -7.98
N GLN A 207 1.03 -7.26 -7.15
CA GLN A 207 1.64 -8.36 -6.43
C GLN A 207 1.19 -9.68 -7.07
N TYR A 208 2.15 -10.45 -7.57
CA TYR A 208 1.92 -11.81 -8.06
C TYR A 208 2.11 -12.83 -6.94
N PHE A 209 1.26 -13.85 -6.95
CA PHE A 209 1.26 -14.93 -5.97
C PHE A 209 1.34 -16.28 -6.70
N SER A 210 2.37 -17.06 -6.36
CA SER A 210 2.48 -18.46 -6.75
C SER A 210 1.49 -19.34 -5.98
N SER A 211 1.34 -20.60 -6.38
CA SER A 211 0.36 -21.52 -5.76
C SER A 211 0.70 -21.92 -4.32
N ASP A 212 1.99 -21.89 -3.98
CA ASP A 212 2.56 -22.11 -2.64
C ASP A 212 2.60 -20.84 -1.77
N ALA A 213 2.25 -19.66 -2.32
CA ALA A 213 2.27 -18.41 -1.59
C ALA A 213 1.33 -18.44 -0.36
N PRO A 214 1.73 -17.86 0.79
CA PRO A 214 0.89 -17.86 1.99
C PRO A 214 -0.47 -17.20 1.76
N ARG A 215 -1.55 -17.98 1.81
CA ARG A 215 -2.94 -17.54 1.55
C ARG A 215 -3.45 -16.41 2.47
N LYS A 216 -2.71 -16.08 3.54
CA LYS A 216 -2.95 -14.91 4.40
C LYS A 216 -2.64 -13.58 3.71
N LEU A 217 -1.64 -13.54 2.82
CA LEU A 217 -1.21 -12.34 2.09
C LEU A 217 -2.18 -11.98 0.94
N LEU A 218 -2.96 -12.96 0.48
CA LEU A 218 -4.05 -12.74 -0.47
C LEU A 218 -5.19 -11.98 0.21
N ARG A 219 -5.53 -10.80 -0.33
CA ARG A 219 -6.68 -10.06 0.16
C ARG A 219 -7.96 -10.72 -0.35
N GLY A 220 -7.96 -11.15 -1.61
CA GLY A 220 -9.13 -11.70 -2.29
C GLY A 220 -10.25 -10.67 -2.36
N LYS A 221 -11.50 -11.13 -2.22
CA LYS A 221 -12.70 -10.27 -2.28
C LYS A 221 -12.95 -9.42 -1.02
N ARG A 222 -11.97 -9.27 -0.12
CA ARG A 222 -12.15 -8.57 1.18
C ARG A 222 -11.76 -7.09 1.07
N PRO A 223 -12.71 -6.14 1.08
CA PRO A 223 -12.35 -4.73 1.03
C PRO A 223 -11.54 -4.29 2.25
N TYR A 224 -10.86 -3.17 2.11
CA TYR A 224 -10.46 -2.28 3.18
C TYR A 224 -11.68 -1.42 3.47
N ALA A 225 -12.27 -1.59 4.65
CA ALA A 225 -13.52 -0.96 5.01
C ALA A 225 -13.37 -0.19 6.32
N TYR A 226 -13.74 1.08 6.28
CA TYR A 226 -13.82 1.97 7.43
C TYR A 226 -15.27 2.44 7.60
N THR A 227 -15.73 2.53 8.85
CA THR A 227 -17.04 3.09 9.16
C THR A 227 -16.94 3.81 10.50
N ALA A 228 -17.33 5.07 10.52
CA ALA A 228 -17.28 5.92 11.70
C ALA A 228 -18.55 6.75 11.82
N LYS A 229 -18.88 7.15 13.05
CA LYS A 229 -19.90 8.16 13.31
C LYS A 229 -19.21 9.49 13.52
N LEU A 230 -19.56 10.49 12.73
CA LEU A 230 -18.95 11.82 12.80
C LEU A 230 -19.66 12.70 13.85
N ALA A 231 -19.01 13.81 14.20
CA ALA A 231 -19.63 14.85 15.00
C ALA A 231 -20.87 15.43 14.29
N LYS A 232 -21.78 16.05 15.06
CA LYS A 232 -23.10 16.47 14.55
C LYS A 232 -22.99 17.54 13.45
N ASP A 233 -21.98 18.38 13.57
CA ASP A 233 -21.58 19.51 12.73
C ASP A 233 -20.50 19.16 11.69
N ALA A 234 -19.90 17.98 11.76
CA ALA A 234 -18.95 17.52 10.76
C ALA A 234 -19.65 17.05 9.48
N GLU A 235 -19.16 17.54 8.33
CA GLU A 235 -19.61 17.15 6.99
C GLU A 235 -18.39 16.88 6.11
N PRO A 236 -18.19 15.64 5.60
CA PRO A 236 -17.08 15.32 4.72
C PRO A 236 -17.18 16.09 3.40
N THR A 237 -16.05 16.65 2.95
CA THR A 237 -15.96 17.32 1.65
C THR A 237 -15.85 16.30 0.50
N PRO A 238 -16.22 16.66 -0.74
CA PRO A 238 -15.87 15.87 -1.91
C PRO A 238 -14.37 15.61 -1.95
N ARG A 239 -13.96 14.34 -2.20
CA ARG A 239 -12.55 13.91 -2.22
C ARG A 239 -11.83 14.03 -0.87
N ALA A 240 -12.56 13.93 0.24
CA ALA A 240 -12.02 13.98 1.61
C ALA A 240 -11.07 12.83 1.98
N PHE A 241 -10.87 11.81 1.13
CA PHE A 241 -10.12 10.61 1.51
C PHE A 241 -9.04 10.23 0.49
N ARG A 242 -7.92 9.74 1.01
CA ARG A 242 -6.81 9.18 0.24
C ARG A 242 -6.27 7.94 0.96
N ILE A 243 -5.55 7.10 0.25
CA ILE A 243 -4.77 6.01 0.86
C ILE A 243 -3.29 6.28 0.69
N ARG A 244 -2.51 6.00 1.72
CA ARG A 244 -1.04 5.91 1.65
C ARG A 244 -0.66 4.43 1.65
N ILE A 245 0.01 3.99 0.60
CA ILE A 245 0.48 2.61 0.41
C ILE A 245 1.98 2.58 0.63
N GLU A 246 2.41 1.74 1.55
CA GLU A 246 3.81 1.42 1.82
C GLU A 246 4.10 -0.01 1.40
N GLY A 247 5.30 -0.26 0.88
CA GLY A 247 5.71 -1.61 0.49
C GLY A 247 7.12 -1.67 -0.05
N ARG A 248 7.40 -2.74 -0.80
CA ARG A 248 8.68 -2.99 -1.46
C ARG A 248 8.46 -3.25 -2.93
N ILE A 249 9.25 -2.62 -3.80
CA ILE A 249 9.30 -2.97 -5.22
C ILE A 249 10.01 -4.33 -5.33
N THR A 250 9.37 -5.29 -5.96
CA THR A 250 9.92 -6.63 -6.25
C THR A 250 10.33 -6.71 -7.71
N ALA A 251 10.87 -7.85 -8.13
CA ALA A 251 11.15 -8.14 -9.53
C ALA A 251 10.20 -9.22 -10.07
N PHE A 252 9.96 -9.17 -11.37
CA PHE A 252 9.48 -10.28 -12.17
C PHE A 252 10.57 -11.36 -12.30
N GLY A 253 10.24 -12.52 -12.86
CA GLY A 253 11.11 -13.69 -12.95
C GLY A 253 12.41 -13.49 -13.76
N ASP A 254 12.51 -12.43 -14.56
CA ASP A 254 13.70 -12.03 -15.32
C ASP A 254 14.57 -10.97 -14.60
N GLY A 255 14.16 -10.53 -13.40
CA GLY A 255 14.88 -9.55 -12.58
C GLY A 255 14.48 -8.09 -12.83
N GLN A 256 13.64 -7.78 -13.83
CA GLN A 256 13.11 -6.43 -14.00
C GLN A 256 12.00 -6.14 -12.98
N PRO A 257 11.86 -4.93 -12.44
CA PRO A 257 10.74 -4.56 -11.55
C PRO A 257 9.58 -3.86 -12.28
N VAL A 258 9.77 -3.48 -13.54
CA VAL A 258 8.76 -2.77 -14.35
C VAL A 258 8.64 -3.43 -15.71
N HIS A 259 7.47 -3.97 -16.02
CA HIS A 259 7.12 -4.50 -17.34
C HIS A 259 6.07 -3.61 -18.01
N CYS A 260 6.13 -3.54 -19.33
CA CYS A 260 5.16 -2.85 -20.16
C CYS A 260 4.81 -3.72 -21.37
N VAL A 261 3.55 -3.67 -21.80
CA VAL A 261 3.06 -4.36 -23.01
C VAL A 261 2.36 -3.37 -23.92
N ASN A 262 2.62 -3.46 -25.22
CA ASN A 262 2.03 -2.57 -26.22
C ASN A 262 1.19 -3.34 -27.25
N GLY A 263 -0.08 -3.58 -26.93
CA GLY A 263 -1.02 -4.23 -27.85
C GLY A 263 -1.50 -3.34 -29.01
N GLN A 264 -1.24 -2.02 -28.99
CA GLN A 264 -1.72 -1.06 -30.00
C GLN A 264 -0.70 0.06 -30.18
N THR A 265 0.10 0.02 -31.26
CA THR A 265 1.18 0.99 -31.56
C THR A 265 0.74 2.46 -31.63
N THR A 266 -0.55 2.73 -31.78
CA THR A 266 -1.15 4.08 -31.76
C THR A 266 -1.53 4.58 -30.37
N LYS A 267 -1.22 3.82 -29.31
CA LYS A 267 -1.48 4.15 -27.91
C LYS A 267 -0.21 3.94 -27.07
N PRO A 268 -0.10 4.61 -25.91
CA PRO A 268 0.93 4.28 -24.94
C PRO A 268 0.83 2.80 -24.50
N PRO A 269 1.94 2.15 -24.13
CA PRO A 269 1.89 0.83 -23.48
C PRO A 269 1.07 0.85 -22.18
N VAL A 270 0.65 -0.34 -21.74
CA VAL A 270 0.18 -0.55 -20.37
C VAL A 270 1.35 -1.14 -19.58
N CYS A 271 1.62 -0.61 -18.40
CA CYS A 271 2.75 -1.00 -17.56
C CYS A 271 2.30 -1.52 -16.19
N ALA A 272 3.14 -2.34 -15.58
CA ALA A 272 2.99 -2.79 -14.21
C ALA A 272 4.33 -2.77 -13.46
N VAL A 273 4.28 -2.31 -12.21
CA VAL A 273 5.39 -2.39 -11.26
C VAL A 273 5.14 -3.58 -10.34
N ALA A 274 6.07 -4.52 -10.31
CA ALA A 274 6.03 -5.64 -9.37
C ALA A 274 6.27 -5.11 -7.95
N VAL A 275 5.35 -5.41 -7.02
CA VAL A 275 5.41 -4.96 -5.62
C VAL A 275 5.02 -6.07 -4.65
N GLU A 276 5.54 -5.96 -3.44
CA GLU A 276 4.98 -6.55 -2.23
C GLU A 276 4.36 -5.41 -1.41
N PHE A 277 3.05 -5.48 -1.18
CA PHE A 277 2.38 -4.53 -0.31
C PHE A 277 2.72 -4.82 1.15
N GLY A 278 3.13 -3.79 1.90
CA GLY A 278 3.35 -3.88 3.34
C GLY A 278 2.13 -3.36 4.08
N LYS A 279 2.03 -2.04 4.19
CA LYS A 279 0.99 -1.34 4.95
C LYS A 279 0.14 -0.47 4.03
N ILE A 280 -1.16 -0.38 4.31
CA ILE A 280 -2.05 0.60 3.70
C ILE A 280 -2.74 1.39 4.80
N THR A 281 -2.69 2.72 4.70
CA THR A 281 -3.34 3.64 5.63
C THR A 281 -4.40 4.43 4.89
N LEU A 282 -5.63 4.51 5.43
CA LEU A 282 -6.66 5.46 5.01
C LEU A 282 -6.42 6.78 5.76
N GLU A 283 -6.39 7.89 5.03
CA GLU A 283 -6.13 9.23 5.58
C GLU A 283 -7.23 10.21 5.18
N ASP A 284 -7.49 11.19 6.06
CA ASP A 284 -8.16 12.42 5.67
C ASP A 284 -7.26 13.19 4.67
N ALA A 285 -7.82 13.57 3.54
CA ALA A 285 -7.05 14.15 2.44
C ALA A 285 -6.63 15.61 2.66
N ALA A 286 -7.30 16.33 3.57
CA ALA A 286 -7.04 17.73 3.89
C ALA A 286 -6.01 17.88 5.01
N THR A 287 -6.09 17.05 6.06
CA THR A 287 -5.19 17.09 7.21
C THR A 287 -4.02 16.11 7.12
N GLY A 288 -4.19 14.99 6.40
CA GLY A 288 -3.26 13.86 6.42
C GLY A 288 -3.37 12.99 7.68
N GLU A 289 -4.41 13.16 8.49
CA GLU A 289 -4.62 12.36 9.70
C GLU A 289 -4.98 10.90 9.33
N PRO A 290 -4.33 9.89 9.93
CA PRO A 290 -4.65 8.49 9.69
C PRO A 290 -5.99 8.11 10.37
N LEU A 291 -6.93 7.62 9.58
CA LEU A 291 -8.27 7.21 10.02
C LEU A 291 -8.36 5.71 10.33
N ALA A 292 -7.61 4.90 9.59
CA ALA A 292 -7.49 3.45 9.78
C ALA A 292 -6.27 2.90 9.03
N ASP A 293 -5.71 1.80 9.49
CA ASP A 293 -4.60 1.11 8.83
C ASP A 293 -4.77 -0.42 8.75
N TRP A 294 -4.05 -1.02 7.80
CA TRP A 294 -4.05 -2.46 7.55
C TRP A 294 -2.66 -2.91 7.07
N ASP A 295 -2.08 -3.87 7.78
CA ASP A 295 -0.91 -4.62 7.32
C ASP A 295 -1.32 -5.79 6.40
N SER A 296 -0.36 -6.33 5.64
CA SER A 296 -0.55 -7.40 4.64
C SER A 296 -0.14 -8.80 5.11
#